data_AF-A0A4R4YUH0-F1
#
_entry.id   AF-A0A4R4YUH0-F1
#
_cell.length_a   1.000
_cell.length_b   1.000
_cell.length_c   1.000
_cell.angle_alpha   90.00
_cell.angle_beta   90.00
_cell.angle_gamma   90.00
#
_symmetry.space_group_name_H-M   'P 1'
#
loop_
_entity.id
_entity.type
_entity.pdbx_description
1 polymer ?
#
loop_
_entity_poly.entity_id
_entity_poly.type
_entity_poly.pdbx_seq_one_letter_code
_entity_poly.pdbx_strand_id
1 'polypeptide(L)'
;MTTTDPAPHSASDLDTHTTCEPDTTPPLPASVIAGSDRLLGAMGDLLGNDAAEIFSLMEDVFERIRWADEEIENARARHPQHADKLWHSNMLLTPNPGLESMKKEFVFRAHCRELLDRVAAGEDTRPGTAAEICCAMSDTSLLSPLTSAASGLYARMWRAAGFPELDEVTEASHHHEALEKAAIDGHEQDARRELAIPDRRLGDIECDGLHNDACIYAQAD
;
A
#
# COMPACT_ATOMS: atom_id res chain seq x y z
N MET A 1 -5.16 -74.45 9.24
CA MET A 1 -5.80 -74.15 10.53
C MET A 1 -5.67 -72.64 10.71
N THR A 2 -6.59 -71.89 10.09
CA THR A 2 -7.78 -71.22 10.71
C THR A 2 -7.36 -69.95 11.44
N THR A 3 -7.42 -68.78 10.80
CA THR A 3 -8.55 -67.79 10.79
C THR A 3 -8.88 -67.33 12.21
N THR A 4 -9.04 -66.04 12.54
CA THR A 4 -10.13 -65.18 12.04
C THR A 4 -9.90 -63.74 12.51
N ASP A 5 -10.30 -62.80 11.65
CA ASP A 5 -10.69 -61.41 11.91
C ASP A 5 -11.61 -61.24 13.14
N PRO A 6 -11.74 -60.01 13.68
CA PRO A 6 -13.05 -59.37 13.50
C PRO A 6 -13.00 -57.85 13.26
N ALA A 7 -13.90 -57.42 12.37
CA ALA A 7 -14.56 -56.11 12.37
C ALA A 7 -16.08 -56.33 12.57
N PRO A 8 -16.96 -55.31 12.65
CA PRO A 8 -16.87 -53.97 13.24
C PRO A 8 -18.02 -53.71 14.26
N HIS A 9 -17.97 -52.61 15.02
CA HIS A 9 -19.15 -52.08 15.71
C HIS A 9 -19.37 -50.60 15.35
N SER A 10 -20.61 -50.33 14.92
CA SER A 10 -21.15 -49.03 14.54
C SER A 10 -21.70 -48.22 15.72
N ALA A 11 -21.71 -46.90 15.49
CA ALA A 11 -22.75 -45.90 15.81
C ALA A 11 -22.70 -45.13 17.15
N SER A 12 -22.81 -43.78 16.98
CA SER A 12 -23.27 -42.74 17.92
C SER A 12 -22.36 -42.44 19.13
N ASP A 13 -22.05 -41.21 19.53
CA ASP A 13 -22.75 -39.93 19.47
C ASP A 13 -21.77 -38.76 19.71
N LEU A 14 -22.19 -37.55 19.29
CA LEU A 14 -21.83 -36.20 19.78
C LEU A 14 -20.35 -35.75 19.79
N ASP A 15 -19.99 -34.77 18.95
CA ASP A 15 -19.82 -33.39 19.45
C ASP A 15 -19.62 -32.31 18.36
N THR A 16 -20.51 -31.31 18.45
CA THR A 16 -20.40 -29.87 18.12
C THR A 16 -19.69 -29.40 16.84
N HIS A 17 -20.45 -29.31 15.74
CA HIS A 17 -20.24 -28.29 14.71
C HIS A 17 -20.81 -26.95 15.21
N THR A 18 -19.94 -26.01 15.59
CA THR A 18 -20.31 -24.59 15.70
C THR A 18 -20.45 -24.03 14.29
N THR A 19 -21.68 -23.80 13.85
CA THR A 19 -21.97 -22.98 12.68
C THR A 19 -21.91 -21.51 13.08
N CYS A 20 -21.04 -20.71 12.43
CA CYS A 20 -21.13 -19.25 12.47
C CYS A 20 -22.49 -18.79 11.95
N GLU A 21 -23.25 -18.09 12.79
CA GLU A 21 -24.43 -17.35 12.36
C GLU A 21 -24.03 -16.19 11.43
N PRO A 22 -24.86 -15.83 10.44
CA PRO A 22 -24.65 -14.63 9.64
C PRO A 22 -24.89 -13.38 10.49
N ASP A 23 -23.95 -12.44 10.36
CA ASP A 23 -23.98 -11.09 10.92
C ASP A 23 -25.33 -10.40 10.60
N THR A 24 -26.15 -10.25 11.63
CA THR A 24 -27.41 -9.49 11.60
C THR A 24 -27.17 -8.14 12.24
N THR A 25 -26.27 -7.35 11.66
CA THR A 25 -26.21 -5.92 11.94
C THR A 25 -27.55 -5.29 11.53
N PRO A 26 -28.34 -4.73 12.46
CA PRO A 26 -29.62 -4.12 12.11
C PRO A 26 -29.37 -2.88 11.24
N PRO A 27 -30.19 -2.63 10.20
CA PRO A 27 -30.07 -1.42 9.40
C PRO A 27 -30.21 -0.20 10.31
N LEU A 28 -29.36 0.81 10.07
CA LEU A 28 -29.36 2.06 10.82
C LEU A 28 -30.77 2.68 10.85
N PRO A 29 -31.16 3.29 11.99
CA PRO A 29 -32.50 3.87 12.12
C PRO A 29 -32.69 4.96 11.06
N ALA A 30 -33.90 5.05 10.49
CA ALA A 30 -34.24 6.01 9.43
C ALA A 30 -33.96 7.49 9.80
N SER A 31 -33.83 7.81 11.09
CA SER A 31 -33.42 9.12 11.60
C SER A 31 -31.95 9.46 11.34
N VAL A 32 -31.07 8.47 11.22
CA VAL A 32 -29.64 8.62 10.88
C VAL A 32 -29.47 8.80 9.38
N ILE A 33 -30.22 8.04 8.58
CA ILE A 33 -30.26 8.15 7.10
C ILE A 33 -30.87 9.51 6.67
N ALA A 34 -31.94 9.94 7.33
CA ALA A 34 -32.53 11.26 7.10
C ALA A 34 -31.63 12.42 7.58
N GLY A 35 -30.68 12.17 8.49
CA GLY A 35 -29.72 13.14 8.98
C GLY A 35 -28.57 13.36 8.00
N SER A 36 -28.06 12.29 7.38
CA SER A 36 -27.05 12.37 6.32
C SER A 36 -27.59 13.05 5.06
N ASP A 37 -28.81 12.72 4.63
CA ASP A 37 -29.41 13.33 3.43
C ASP A 37 -29.70 14.84 3.62
N ARG A 38 -30.04 15.26 4.85
CA ARG A 38 -30.24 16.67 5.18
C ARG A 38 -28.94 17.47 5.32
N LEU A 39 -27.87 16.84 5.77
CA LEU A 39 -26.54 17.45 5.84
C LEU A 39 -25.93 17.60 4.43
N LEU A 40 -26.05 16.56 3.59
CA LEU A 40 -25.63 16.58 2.18
C LEU A 40 -26.43 17.59 1.34
N GLY A 41 -27.75 17.68 1.56
CA GLY A 41 -28.60 18.69 0.91
C GLY A 41 -28.23 20.12 1.32
N ALA A 42 -28.06 20.37 2.62
CA ALA A 42 -27.71 21.70 3.12
C ALA A 42 -26.29 22.16 2.75
N MET A 43 -25.35 21.22 2.53
CA MET A 43 -23.99 21.53 2.07
C MET A 43 -23.92 21.71 0.54
N GLY A 44 -24.71 20.95 -0.22
CA GLY A 44 -24.86 21.15 -1.67
C GLY A 44 -25.46 22.51 -2.03
N ASP A 45 -26.44 22.97 -1.26
CA ASP A 45 -27.05 24.30 -1.42
C ASP A 45 -26.11 25.46 -1.02
N LEU A 46 -25.08 25.19 -0.21
CA LEU A 46 -24.13 26.19 0.30
C LEU A 46 -22.87 26.34 -0.58
N LEU A 47 -22.47 25.28 -1.29
CA LEU A 47 -21.17 25.20 -1.98
C LEU A 47 -21.27 24.85 -3.48
N GLY A 48 -22.46 24.54 -4.02
CA GLY A 48 -22.63 24.24 -5.45
C GLY A 48 -21.83 23.00 -5.90
N ASN A 49 -21.49 22.94 -7.21
CA ASN A 49 -20.68 21.85 -7.80
C ASN A 49 -19.31 21.67 -7.13
N ASP A 50 -18.80 22.69 -6.44
CA ASP A 50 -17.51 22.66 -5.75
C ASP A 50 -17.56 21.76 -4.49
N ALA A 51 -18.75 21.57 -3.89
CA ALA A 51 -18.90 20.69 -2.73
C ALA A 51 -18.65 19.22 -3.10
N ALA A 52 -19.20 18.76 -4.21
CA ALA A 52 -19.05 17.38 -4.67
C ALA A 52 -17.59 17.05 -5.03
N GLU A 53 -16.89 17.99 -5.65
CA GLU A 53 -15.46 17.85 -5.93
C GLU A 53 -14.62 17.84 -4.64
N ILE A 54 -14.93 18.69 -3.66
CA ILE A 54 -14.28 18.67 -2.34
C ILE A 54 -14.54 17.33 -1.62
N PHE A 55 -15.78 16.83 -1.66
CA PHE A 55 -16.11 15.53 -1.05
C PHE A 55 -15.37 14.37 -1.71
N SER A 56 -15.31 14.33 -3.04
CA SER A 56 -14.55 13.30 -3.76
C SER A 56 -13.05 13.37 -3.46
N LEU A 57 -12.48 14.58 -3.37
CA LEU A 57 -11.09 14.75 -2.98
C LEU A 57 -10.83 14.27 -1.54
N MET A 58 -11.76 14.54 -0.63
CA MET A 58 -11.68 14.07 0.76
C MET A 58 -11.78 12.54 0.85
N GLU A 59 -12.68 11.93 0.07
CA GLU A 59 -12.83 10.47 -0.02
C GLU A 59 -11.52 9.79 -0.50
N ASP A 60 -10.90 10.32 -1.56
CA ASP A 60 -9.61 9.84 -2.07
C ASP A 60 -8.46 9.99 -1.05
N VAL A 61 -8.54 11.00 -0.17
CA VAL A 61 -7.57 11.17 0.92
C VAL A 61 -7.80 10.14 2.02
N PHE A 62 -9.05 9.93 2.45
CA PHE A 62 -9.37 8.96 3.51
C PHE A 62 -9.05 7.52 3.09
N GLU A 63 -9.32 7.15 1.84
CA GLU A 63 -8.94 5.83 1.32
C GLU A 63 -7.42 5.62 1.34
N ARG A 64 -6.64 6.64 0.96
CA ARG A 64 -5.17 6.56 1.04
C ARG A 64 -4.66 6.47 2.47
N ILE A 65 -5.27 7.18 3.41
CA ILE A 65 -4.94 7.06 4.84
C ILE A 65 -5.20 5.61 5.29
N ARG A 66 -6.36 5.05 4.96
CA ARG A 66 -6.69 3.66 5.28
C ARG A 66 -5.68 2.67 4.69
N TRP A 67 -5.31 2.83 3.42
CA TRP A 67 -4.31 1.96 2.78
C TRP A 67 -2.94 2.10 3.43
N ALA A 68 -2.53 3.31 3.80
CA ALA A 68 -1.27 3.57 4.49
C ALA A 68 -1.24 2.90 5.86
N ASP A 69 -2.32 3.01 6.65
CA ASP A 69 -2.44 2.37 7.96
C ASP A 69 -2.36 0.84 7.86
N GLU A 70 -3.05 0.26 6.87
CA GLU A 70 -2.97 -1.19 6.59
C GLU A 70 -1.54 -1.63 6.21
N GLU A 71 -0.83 -0.85 5.40
CA GLU A 71 0.56 -1.16 5.04
C GLU A 71 1.52 -0.99 6.23
N ILE A 72 1.27 -0.03 7.13
CA ILE A 72 2.00 0.08 8.39
C ILE A 72 1.80 -1.18 9.22
N GLU A 73 0.57 -1.66 9.36
CA GLU A 73 0.30 -2.89 10.11
C GLU A 73 0.97 -4.12 9.47
N ASN A 74 0.88 -4.25 8.14
CA ASN A 74 1.57 -5.30 7.41
C ASN A 74 3.10 -5.21 7.59
N ALA A 75 3.67 -4.01 7.63
CA ALA A 75 5.10 -3.82 7.88
C ALA A 75 5.49 -4.18 9.31
N ARG A 76 4.68 -3.81 10.31
CA ARG A 76 4.90 -4.19 11.73
C ARG A 76 4.86 -5.70 11.91
N ALA A 77 3.94 -6.39 11.23
CA ALA A 77 3.86 -7.85 11.25
C ALA A 77 5.11 -8.51 10.63
N ARG A 78 5.68 -7.93 9.56
CA ARG A 78 6.91 -8.43 8.91
C ARG A 78 8.19 -8.08 9.67
N HIS A 79 8.20 -6.95 10.37
CA HIS A 79 9.37 -6.39 11.06
C HIS A 79 9.04 -6.01 12.52
N PRO A 80 8.67 -6.98 13.39
CA PRO A 80 8.17 -6.70 14.73
C PRO A 80 9.17 -5.93 15.62
N GLN A 81 10.47 -6.13 15.41
CA GLN A 81 11.54 -5.41 16.12
C GLN A 81 11.61 -3.90 15.78
N HIS A 82 10.93 -3.46 14.72
CA HIS A 82 10.87 -2.06 14.30
C HIS A 82 9.46 -1.48 14.41
N ALA A 83 8.55 -2.16 15.13
CA ALA A 83 7.12 -1.84 15.12
C ALA A 83 6.82 -0.38 15.52
N ASP A 84 7.47 0.15 16.57
CA ASP A 84 7.26 1.53 17.00
C ASP A 84 7.76 2.52 15.93
N LYS A 85 8.93 2.27 15.34
CA LYS A 85 9.50 3.12 14.29
C LYS A 85 8.60 3.16 13.05
N LEU A 86 8.04 2.01 12.67
CA LEU A 86 7.13 1.87 11.54
C LEU A 86 5.80 2.58 11.79
N TRP A 87 5.27 2.51 13.01
CA TRP A 87 4.08 3.27 13.40
C TRP A 87 4.25 4.79 13.18
N HIS A 88 5.43 5.33 13.50
CA HIS A 88 5.74 6.75 13.33
C HIS A 88 6.09 7.17 11.89
N SER A 89 6.00 6.26 10.92
CA SER A 89 6.42 6.52 9.54
C SER A 89 5.33 7.07 8.61
N ASN A 90 4.11 7.32 9.12
CA ASN A 90 2.95 7.69 8.29
C ASN A 90 3.21 8.90 7.37
N MET A 91 3.90 9.94 7.86
CA MET A 91 4.20 11.14 7.06
C MET A 91 5.09 10.85 5.85
N LEU A 92 5.89 9.78 5.88
CA LEU A 92 6.76 9.39 4.76
C LEU A 92 5.97 8.85 3.57
N LEU A 93 4.78 8.29 3.83
CA LEU A 93 3.96 7.57 2.85
C LEU A 93 3.22 8.51 1.91
N THR A 94 3.36 9.83 2.10
CA THR A 94 2.80 10.82 1.18
C THR A 94 3.44 10.65 -0.21
N PRO A 95 2.64 10.37 -1.26
CA PRO A 95 3.17 10.13 -2.59
C PRO A 95 3.65 11.44 -3.20
N ASN A 96 4.52 11.36 -4.22
CA ASN A 96 4.90 12.53 -4.99
C ASN A 96 3.64 13.16 -5.66
N PRO A 97 3.30 14.45 -5.37
CA PRO A 97 2.09 15.07 -5.88
C PRO A 97 2.09 15.26 -7.41
N GLY A 98 3.25 15.17 -8.06
CA GLY A 98 3.36 15.26 -9.51
C GLY A 98 3.00 13.98 -10.27
N LEU A 99 2.68 12.87 -9.58
CA LEU A 99 2.45 11.56 -10.18
C LEU A 99 0.99 11.12 -10.00
N GLU A 100 0.14 11.45 -10.97
CA GLU A 100 -1.32 11.20 -10.90
C GLU A 100 -1.68 9.73 -10.70
N SER A 101 -0.88 8.82 -11.27
CA SER A 101 -1.11 7.37 -11.15
C SER A 101 -0.95 6.84 -9.72
N MET A 102 -0.38 7.62 -8.79
CA MET A 102 -0.33 7.29 -7.35
C MET A 102 -1.70 7.28 -6.66
N LYS A 103 -2.76 7.75 -7.33
CA LYS A 103 -4.13 7.62 -6.82
C LYS A 103 -4.66 6.17 -6.88
N LYS A 104 -4.01 5.30 -7.67
CA LYS A 104 -4.39 3.89 -7.80
C LYS A 104 -3.92 3.10 -6.58
N GLU A 105 -4.82 2.38 -5.92
CA GLU A 105 -4.53 1.62 -4.70
C GLU A 105 -3.27 0.75 -4.79
N PHE A 106 -3.17 -0.14 -5.78
CA PHE A 106 -2.04 -1.08 -5.88
C PHE A 106 -0.69 -0.37 -6.08
N VAL A 107 -0.69 0.78 -6.77
CA VAL A 107 0.49 1.62 -6.98
C VAL A 107 0.90 2.28 -5.67
N PHE A 108 -0.06 2.88 -4.98
CA PHE A 108 0.16 3.53 -3.70
C PHE A 108 0.64 2.56 -2.62
N ARG A 109 0.04 1.36 -2.54
CA ARG A 109 0.48 0.32 -1.61
C ARG A 109 1.89 -0.17 -1.90
N ALA A 110 2.28 -0.33 -3.18
CA ALA A 110 3.66 -0.67 -3.53
C ALA A 110 4.65 0.41 -3.09
N HIS A 111 4.29 1.68 -3.29
CA HIS A 111 5.07 2.82 -2.79
C HIS A 111 5.24 2.76 -1.27
N CYS A 112 4.16 2.54 -0.51
CA CYS A 112 4.20 2.44 0.94
C CYS A 112 5.09 1.28 1.41
N ARG A 113 4.92 0.09 0.82
CA ARG A 113 5.71 -1.11 1.16
C ARG A 113 7.21 -0.87 1.02
N GLU A 114 7.65 -0.30 -0.10
CA GLU A 114 9.06 -0.02 -0.33
C GLU A 114 9.62 0.99 0.69
N LEU A 115 8.88 2.06 1.01
CA LEU A 115 9.33 3.03 2.01
C LEU A 115 9.42 2.43 3.42
N LEU A 116 8.43 1.63 3.82
CA LEU A 116 8.41 0.98 5.13
C LEU A 116 9.55 -0.06 5.25
N ASP A 117 9.85 -0.79 4.17
CA ASP A 117 10.99 -1.71 4.14
C ASP A 117 12.32 -0.96 4.27
N ARG A 118 12.47 0.19 3.61
CA ARG A 118 13.64 1.06 3.80
C ARG A 118 13.75 1.56 5.24
N VAL A 119 12.64 1.96 5.87
CA VAL A 119 12.63 2.40 7.28
C VAL A 119 13.11 1.29 8.22
N ALA A 120 12.61 0.07 8.02
CA ALA A 120 13.00 -1.11 8.79
C ALA A 120 14.48 -1.45 8.58
N ALA A 121 14.98 -1.36 7.34
CA ALA A 121 16.38 -1.57 7.01
C ALA A 121 17.32 -0.43 7.43
N GLY A 122 16.79 0.72 7.85
CA GLY A 122 17.58 1.92 8.16
C GLY A 122 18.16 2.62 6.93
N GLU A 123 17.53 2.42 5.77
CA GLU A 123 17.93 3.00 4.49
C GLU A 123 17.34 4.40 4.27
N ASP A 124 17.87 5.09 3.27
CA ASP A 124 17.40 6.43 2.88
C ASP A 124 16.03 6.38 2.21
N THR A 125 15.06 7.08 2.77
CA THR A 125 13.68 7.14 2.26
C THR A 125 13.47 8.19 1.19
N ARG A 126 14.45 9.08 0.95
CA ARG A 126 14.32 10.17 -0.03
C ARG A 126 14.27 9.73 -1.49
N PRO A 127 15.11 8.79 -1.98
CA PRO A 127 15.14 8.45 -3.39
C PRO A 127 13.79 7.90 -3.87
N GLY A 128 13.45 8.15 -5.14
CA GLY A 128 12.20 7.67 -5.74
C GLY A 128 12.00 6.16 -5.54
N THR A 129 10.77 5.74 -5.28
CA THR A 129 10.39 4.32 -5.22
C THR A 129 10.27 3.72 -6.62
N ALA A 130 10.30 2.40 -6.74
CA ALA A 130 10.06 1.70 -7.99
C ALA A 130 8.67 2.04 -8.55
N ALA A 131 7.65 2.15 -7.69
CA ALA A 131 6.31 2.59 -8.08
C ALA A 131 6.31 4.02 -8.64
N GLU A 132 7.04 4.96 -8.03
CA GLU A 132 7.19 6.34 -8.54
C GLU A 132 7.85 6.37 -9.93
N ILE A 133 8.89 5.55 -10.12
CA ILE A 133 9.55 5.43 -11.43
C ILE A 133 8.59 4.86 -12.47
N CYS A 134 7.82 3.82 -12.14
CA CYS A 134 6.80 3.28 -13.06
C CYS A 134 5.80 4.36 -13.48
N CYS A 135 5.30 5.19 -12.56
CA CYS A 135 4.42 6.31 -12.90
C CYS A 135 5.09 7.30 -13.84
N ALA A 136 6.30 7.78 -13.50
CA ALA A 136 7.02 8.75 -14.32
C ALA A 136 7.34 8.22 -15.74
N MET A 137 7.71 6.94 -15.84
CA MET A 137 7.97 6.27 -17.11
C MET A 137 6.69 6.09 -17.94
N SER A 138 5.58 5.73 -17.30
CA SER A 138 4.25 5.66 -17.93
C SER A 138 3.87 7.01 -18.52
N ASP A 139 3.96 8.09 -17.74
CA ASP A 139 3.64 9.45 -18.20
C ASP A 139 4.56 9.89 -19.35
N THR A 140 5.86 9.57 -19.26
CA THR A 140 6.83 9.85 -20.32
C THR A 140 6.49 9.12 -21.62
N SER A 141 6.04 7.86 -21.52
CA SER A 141 5.69 7.04 -22.69
C SER A 141 4.53 7.61 -23.51
N LEU A 142 3.65 8.42 -22.90
CA LEU A 142 2.56 9.10 -23.57
C LEU A 142 3.03 10.28 -24.41
N LEU A 143 4.21 10.85 -24.10
CA LEU A 143 4.80 11.98 -24.82
C LEU A 143 5.73 11.53 -25.94
N SER A 144 6.48 10.44 -25.71
CA SER A 144 7.42 9.87 -26.68
C SER A 144 7.60 8.38 -26.44
N PRO A 145 7.77 7.57 -27.50
CA PRO A 145 8.20 6.18 -27.34
C PRO A 145 9.46 6.09 -26.48
N LEU A 146 9.47 5.10 -25.58
CA LEU A 146 10.63 4.81 -24.74
C LEU A 146 11.76 4.19 -25.57
N THR A 147 13.00 4.49 -25.20
CA THR A 147 14.17 3.77 -25.73
C THR A 147 14.22 2.34 -25.19
N SER A 148 15.03 1.46 -25.79
CA SER A 148 15.21 0.07 -25.32
C SER A 148 15.61 0.02 -23.84
N ALA A 149 16.60 0.81 -23.43
CA ALA A 149 17.04 0.87 -22.04
C ALA A 149 15.96 1.44 -21.10
N ALA A 150 15.19 2.44 -21.54
CA ALA A 150 14.10 3.01 -20.75
C ALA A 150 12.93 2.02 -20.56
N SER A 151 12.59 1.24 -21.60
CA SER A 151 11.65 0.12 -21.49
C SER A 151 12.17 -0.97 -20.54
N GLY A 152 13.47 -1.25 -20.58
CA GLY A 152 14.14 -2.14 -19.62
C GLY A 152 14.01 -1.66 -18.17
N LEU A 153 14.25 -0.37 -17.92
CA LEU A 153 14.05 0.25 -16.61
C LEU A 153 12.60 0.11 -16.13
N TYR A 154 11.63 0.43 -17.00
CA TYR A 154 10.21 0.30 -16.66
C TYR A 154 9.87 -1.14 -16.23
N ALA A 155 10.30 -2.14 -17.00
CA ALA A 155 10.05 -3.53 -16.67
C ALA A 155 10.75 -3.99 -15.38
N ARG A 156 11.98 -3.51 -15.12
CA ARG A 156 12.70 -3.76 -13.86
C ARG A 156 11.93 -3.18 -12.67
N MET A 157 11.49 -1.92 -12.77
CA MET A 157 10.77 -1.25 -11.69
C MET A 157 9.37 -1.82 -11.48
N TRP A 158 8.71 -2.27 -12.55
CA TRP A 158 7.44 -2.98 -12.47
C TRP A 158 7.55 -4.24 -11.59
N ARG A 159 8.58 -5.05 -11.84
CA ARG A 159 8.90 -6.23 -11.02
C ARG A 159 9.29 -5.83 -9.60
N ALA A 160 10.14 -4.82 -9.42
CA ALA A 160 10.60 -4.38 -8.10
C ALA A 160 9.46 -3.82 -7.22
N ALA A 161 8.47 -3.16 -7.81
CA ALA A 161 7.26 -2.70 -7.12
C ALA A 161 6.30 -3.86 -6.74
N GLY A 162 6.55 -5.07 -7.25
CA GLY A 162 5.68 -6.22 -7.07
C GLY A 162 4.32 -6.03 -7.73
N PHE A 163 4.28 -5.36 -8.89
CA PHE A 163 3.06 -5.25 -9.70
C PHE A 163 2.72 -6.59 -10.36
N PRO A 164 1.45 -6.78 -10.79
CA PRO A 164 1.01 -8.03 -11.41
C PRO A 164 1.91 -8.45 -12.57
N GLU A 165 2.24 -9.74 -12.67
CA GLU A 165 3.03 -10.24 -13.79
C GLU A 165 2.26 -10.05 -15.10
N LEU A 166 2.95 -9.49 -16.09
CA LEU A 166 2.48 -9.35 -17.45
C LEU A 166 3.51 -10.07 -18.33
N ASP A 167 3.11 -11.17 -18.98
CA ASP A 167 4.02 -12.04 -19.74
C ASP A 167 4.89 -11.24 -20.73
N GLU A 168 4.30 -10.26 -21.41
CA GLU A 168 4.98 -9.38 -22.37
C GLU A 168 6.07 -8.52 -21.72
N VAL A 169 5.84 -8.02 -20.50
CA VAL A 169 6.79 -7.19 -19.75
C VAL A 169 7.92 -8.06 -19.18
N THR A 170 7.58 -9.25 -18.69
CA THR A 170 8.55 -10.18 -18.09
C THR A 170 9.53 -10.70 -19.13
N GLU A 171 9.04 -11.16 -20.28
CA GLU A 171 9.91 -11.67 -21.36
C GLU A 171 10.76 -10.56 -21.99
N ALA A 172 10.18 -9.37 -22.24
CA ALA A 172 10.92 -8.23 -22.74
C ALA A 172 12.00 -7.76 -21.74
N SER A 173 11.71 -7.81 -20.43
CA SER A 173 12.66 -7.44 -19.37
C SER A 173 13.97 -8.22 -19.48
N HIS A 174 13.93 -9.53 -19.70
CA HIS A 174 15.13 -10.35 -19.80
C HIS A 174 16.03 -9.94 -20.97
N HIS A 175 15.44 -9.60 -22.11
CA HIS A 175 16.17 -9.15 -23.29
C HIS A 175 16.81 -7.78 -23.08
N HIS A 176 16.06 -6.84 -22.51
CA HIS A 176 16.59 -5.51 -22.21
C HIS A 176 17.72 -5.57 -21.18
N GLU A 177 17.56 -6.36 -20.11
CA GLU A 177 18.61 -6.56 -19.10
C GLU A 177 19.87 -7.20 -19.70
N ALA A 178 19.74 -8.18 -20.59
CA ALA A 178 20.90 -8.82 -21.21
C ALA A 178 21.72 -7.87 -22.10
N LEU A 179 21.06 -6.92 -22.77
CA LEU A 179 21.68 -6.04 -23.76
C LEU A 179 22.10 -4.68 -23.19
N GLU A 180 21.28 -4.11 -22.30
CA GLU A 180 21.35 -2.69 -21.92
C GLU A 180 21.60 -2.48 -20.42
N LYS A 181 21.98 -3.53 -19.65
CA LYS A 181 22.10 -3.47 -18.18
C LYS A 181 22.78 -2.20 -17.66
N ALA A 182 23.93 -1.84 -18.22
CA ALA A 182 24.70 -0.69 -17.76
C ALA A 182 23.95 0.64 -17.96
N ALA A 183 23.22 0.79 -19.07
CA ALA A 183 22.38 1.95 -19.33
C ALA A 183 21.15 1.94 -18.40
N ILE A 184 20.54 0.78 -18.16
CA ILE A 184 19.41 0.63 -17.22
C ILE A 184 19.83 1.01 -15.80
N ASP A 185 21.00 0.55 -15.33
CA ASP A 185 21.54 0.89 -14.01
C ASP A 185 21.76 2.41 -13.86
N GLY A 186 22.30 3.05 -14.92
CA GLY A 186 22.44 4.51 -14.96
C GLY A 186 21.08 5.23 -14.91
N HIS A 187 20.12 4.79 -15.71
CA HIS A 187 18.77 5.35 -15.70
C HIS A 187 18.04 5.15 -14.37
N GLU A 188 18.23 4.02 -13.69
CA GLU A 188 17.67 3.80 -12.36
C GLU A 188 18.26 4.79 -11.35
N GLN A 189 19.58 4.94 -11.33
CA GLN A 189 20.24 5.89 -10.43
C GLN A 189 19.77 7.32 -10.68
N ASP A 190 19.65 7.71 -11.94
CA ASP A 190 19.14 9.02 -12.33
C ASP A 190 17.68 9.19 -11.92
N ALA A 191 16.80 8.26 -12.26
CA ALA A 191 15.38 8.35 -11.94
C ALA A 191 15.13 8.42 -10.43
N ARG A 192 15.82 7.60 -9.63
CA ARG A 192 15.73 7.65 -8.17
C ARG A 192 16.18 8.98 -7.59
N ARG A 193 17.21 9.60 -8.20
CA ARG A 193 17.72 10.91 -7.79
C ARG A 193 16.76 12.04 -8.20
N GLU A 194 16.29 12.05 -9.44
CA GLU A 194 15.39 13.11 -9.95
C GLU A 194 14.02 13.07 -9.28
N LEU A 195 13.53 11.89 -8.91
CA LEU A 195 12.27 11.72 -8.15
C LEU A 195 12.44 11.84 -6.64
N ALA A 196 13.65 12.14 -6.15
CA ALA A 196 13.89 12.20 -4.72
C ALA A 196 13.10 13.34 -4.06
N ILE A 197 12.47 13.06 -2.92
CA ILE A 197 11.82 14.08 -2.08
C ILE A 197 12.77 14.39 -0.91
N PRO A 198 13.41 15.59 -0.87
CA PRO A 198 14.46 15.91 0.11
C PRO A 198 14.02 15.74 1.57
N ASP A 199 12.77 16.08 1.85
CA ASP A 199 12.18 16.10 3.19
C ASP A 199 11.48 14.78 3.57
N ARG A 200 11.46 13.78 2.67
CA ARG A 200 10.94 12.44 2.97
C ARG A 200 11.97 11.69 3.82
N ARG A 201 12.05 12.06 5.09
CA ARG A 201 12.93 11.48 6.10
C ARG A 201 12.17 11.31 7.40
N LEU A 202 12.43 10.21 8.09
CA LEU A 202 11.96 10.07 9.46
C LEU A 202 12.80 10.98 10.35
N GLY A 203 12.17 11.99 10.95
CA GLY A 203 12.80 12.86 11.94
C GLY A 203 12.96 12.18 13.29
N ASP A 204 13.31 12.97 14.30
CA ASP A 204 13.26 12.51 15.69
C ASP A 204 11.82 12.14 16.05
N ILE A 205 11.66 11.01 16.76
CA ILE A 205 10.36 10.50 17.17
C ILE A 205 10.11 10.94 18.61
N GLU A 206 9.15 11.84 18.76
CA GLU A 206 8.59 12.22 20.05
C GLU A 206 7.23 11.51 20.19
N CYS A 207 7.07 10.73 21.26
CA CYS A 207 5.86 9.97 21.51
C CYS A 207 5.51 9.98 23.00
N ASP A 208 4.22 10.11 23.31
CA ASP A 208 3.70 10.02 24.68
C ASP A 208 3.22 8.60 25.03
N GLY A 209 3.47 7.61 24.17
CA GLY A 209 3.08 6.20 24.38
C GLY A 209 1.61 5.87 24.06
N LEU A 210 0.82 6.80 23.52
CA LEU A 210 -0.63 6.63 23.31
C LEU A 210 -1.02 5.55 22.27
N HIS A 211 -0.08 5.05 21.47
CA HIS A 211 -0.34 4.02 20.45
C HIS A 211 0.04 2.60 20.90
N ASN A 212 0.79 2.49 22.00
CA ASN A 212 1.25 1.25 22.58
C ASN A 212 1.78 1.53 23.98
N ASP A 213 1.22 0.89 25.01
CA ASP A 213 1.58 1.09 26.43
C ASP A 213 3.07 0.84 26.75
N ALA A 214 3.84 0.30 25.79
CA ALA A 214 5.27 0.02 25.88
C ALA A 214 6.11 0.60 24.72
N CYS A 215 5.67 1.68 24.07
CA CYS A 215 6.43 2.35 23.01
C CYS A 215 7.84 2.74 23.47
N ILE A 216 8.88 2.33 22.74
CA ILE A 216 10.29 2.62 23.10
C ILE A 216 10.65 4.11 23.02
N TYR A 217 9.84 4.90 22.29
CA TYR A 217 10.01 6.34 22.15
C TYR A 217 9.13 7.12 23.14
N ALA A 218 8.38 6.44 24.00
CA ALA A 218 7.58 7.07 25.04
C ALA A 218 8.50 7.89 25.96
N GLN A 219 8.34 9.21 25.97
CA GLN A 219 8.99 10.06 26.97
C GLN A 219 8.27 9.83 28.30
N ALA A 220 9.03 9.59 29.36
CA ALA A 220 8.48 9.56 30.71
C ALA A 220 8.38 11.00 31.22
N ASP A 221 7.16 11.45 31.55
CA ASP A 221 6.91 12.71 32.26
C ASP A 221 7.51 12.70 33.68
#